data_AF-A0A126T0Y3-F1
#
_entry.id   AF-A0A126T0Y3-F1
#
_cell.length_a   1.000
_cell.length_b   1.000
_cell.length_c   1.000
_cell.angle_alpha   90.00
_cell.angle_beta   90.00
_cell.angle_gamma   90.00
#
_symmetry.space_group_name_H-M   'P 1'
#
loop_
_entity.id
_entity.type
_entity.pdbx_description
1 polymer ?
#
loop_
_entity_poly.entity_id
_entity_poly.type
_entity_poly.pdbx_seq_one_letter_code
_entity_poly.pdbx_strand_id
1 'polypeptide(L)'
;MHELTDRELYQALQYAKSQDENAGRAILQQFQTEQSALAQTIFGVFSALIADKDRHLANLFMDLCFDVICVFRHAFGSLPDQKVLNMEWLQNTAALLDAELQAFMPGNKMDTKFRDKFQNRFTERLVDSNSQTGLVKFMDESISAYVADSPADPEAVRTARTMIYVVIQLFCAMYDQAER
;
A
#
# COMPACT_ATOMS: atom_id res chain seq x y z
N MET A 1 9.17 12.19 7.57
CA MET A 1 7.80 12.49 7.14
C MET A 1 6.97 12.88 8.37
N HIS A 2 5.80 13.52 8.20
CA HIS A 2 4.79 13.71 9.26
C HIS A 2 3.47 13.03 8.90
N GLU A 3 2.62 12.74 9.88
CA GLU A 3 1.25 12.28 9.61
C GLU A 3 0.43 13.40 8.98
N LEU A 4 -0.25 13.11 7.87
CA LEU A 4 -1.07 14.10 7.17
C LEU A 4 -2.28 14.48 8.04
N THR A 5 -2.48 15.78 8.19
CA THR A 5 -3.75 16.31 8.71
C THR A 5 -4.89 15.99 7.76
N ASP A 6 -6.13 15.99 8.27
CA ASP A 6 -7.34 15.79 7.44
C ASP A 6 -7.37 16.72 6.21
N ARG A 7 -6.89 17.96 6.37
CA ARG A 7 -6.81 18.94 5.29
C ARG A 7 -5.78 18.55 4.23
N GLU A 8 -4.56 18.20 4.64
CA GLU A 8 -3.50 17.79 3.71
C GLU A 8 -3.90 16.52 2.97
N LEU A 9 -4.44 15.53 3.70
CA LEU A 9 -4.94 14.29 3.12
C LEU A 9 -6.05 14.55 2.11
N TYR A 10 -7.04 15.38 2.46
CA TYR A 10 -8.11 15.76 1.53
C TYR A 10 -7.57 16.45 0.28
N GLN A 11 -6.65 17.39 0.41
CA GLN A 11 -6.04 18.09 -0.72
C GLN A 11 -5.27 17.13 -1.63
N ALA A 12 -4.51 16.21 -1.04
CA ALA A 12 -3.74 15.20 -1.77
C ALA A 12 -4.66 14.20 -2.51
N LEU A 13 -5.77 13.78 -1.90
CA LEU A 13 -6.79 12.94 -2.55
C LEU A 13 -7.54 13.69 -3.67
N GLN A 14 -7.84 14.98 -3.48
CA GLN A 14 -8.42 15.80 -4.56
C GLN A 14 -7.45 15.95 -5.73
N TYR A 15 -6.16 16.12 -5.44
CA TYR A 15 -5.13 16.11 -6.47
C TYR A 15 -5.10 14.78 -7.24
N ALA A 16 -5.17 13.64 -6.56
CA ALA A 16 -5.24 12.33 -7.22
C ALA A 16 -6.44 12.25 -8.18
N LYS A 17 -7.62 12.67 -7.71
CA LYS A 17 -8.87 12.67 -8.50
C LYS A 17 -8.90 13.68 -9.63
N SER A 18 -8.09 14.74 -9.58
CA SER A 18 -8.03 15.75 -10.64
C SER A 18 -7.11 15.36 -11.81
N GLN A 19 -6.36 14.27 -11.70
CA GLN A 19 -5.49 13.83 -12.78
C GLN A 19 -6.30 13.35 -13.98
N ASP A 20 -6.00 13.90 -15.15
CA ASP A 20 -6.52 13.33 -16.41
C ASP A 20 -5.78 12.04 -16.78
N GLU A 21 -6.26 11.33 -17.80
CA GLU A 21 -5.70 10.04 -18.21
C GLU A 21 -4.21 10.15 -18.60
N ASN A 22 -3.81 11.25 -19.24
CA ASN A 22 -2.43 11.43 -19.70
C ASN A 22 -1.50 11.70 -18.51
N ALA A 23 -1.92 12.56 -17.59
CA ALA A 23 -1.19 12.87 -16.37
C ALA A 23 -1.08 11.62 -15.45
N GLY A 24 -2.18 10.90 -15.25
CA GLY A 24 -2.19 9.65 -14.48
C GLY A 24 -1.28 8.59 -15.10
N ARG A 25 -1.30 8.43 -16.43
CA ARG A 25 -0.39 7.52 -17.13
C ARG A 25 1.08 7.92 -16.94
N ALA A 26 1.40 9.21 -17.01
CA ALA A 26 2.76 9.69 -16.80
C ALA A 26 3.25 9.41 -15.37
N ILE A 27 2.38 9.59 -14.37
CA ILE A 27 2.68 9.27 -12.96
C ILE A 27 3.00 7.78 -12.80
N LEU A 28 2.17 6.91 -13.39
CA LEU A 28 2.37 5.46 -13.33
C LEU A 28 3.63 5.01 -14.09
N GLN A 29 3.90 5.57 -15.27
CA GLN A 29 5.11 5.27 -16.04
C GLN A 29 6.38 5.69 -15.28
N GLN A 30 6.35 6.86 -14.66
CA GLN A 30 7.44 7.31 -13.81
C GLN A 30 7.66 6.34 -12.64
N PHE A 31 6.59 5.97 -11.93
CA PHE A 31 6.68 5.02 -10.82
C PHE A 31 7.21 3.65 -11.25
N GLN A 32 6.77 3.12 -12.39
CA GLN A 32 7.27 1.86 -12.94
C GLN A 32 8.75 1.93 -13.33
N THR A 33 9.23 3.10 -13.78
CA THR A 33 10.62 3.30 -14.18
C THR A 33 11.52 3.44 -12.96
N GLU A 34 11.12 4.28 -12.01
CA GLU A 34 11.92 4.64 -10.83
C GLU A 34 11.85 3.56 -9.74
N GLN A 35 10.74 2.82 -9.64
CA GLN A 35 10.48 1.82 -8.60
C GLN A 35 9.95 0.51 -9.18
N SER A 36 10.62 -0.02 -10.19
CA SER A 36 10.19 -1.19 -10.98
C SER A 36 9.79 -2.43 -10.15
N ALA A 37 10.61 -2.82 -9.17
CA ALA A 37 10.32 -3.98 -8.32
C ALA A 37 9.06 -3.77 -7.45
N LEU A 38 8.90 -2.57 -6.90
CA LEU A 38 7.72 -2.21 -6.10
C LEU A 38 6.47 -2.14 -6.99
N ALA A 39 6.57 -1.54 -8.17
CA ALA A 39 5.49 -1.49 -9.14
C ALA A 39 5.04 -2.89 -9.57
N GLN A 40 5.98 -3.81 -9.85
CA GLN A 40 5.65 -5.20 -10.20
C GLN A 40 4.99 -5.95 -9.03
N THR A 41 5.42 -5.68 -7.80
CA THR A 41 4.81 -6.27 -6.59
C THR A 41 3.36 -5.79 -6.45
N ILE A 42 3.12 -4.49 -6.52
CA ILE A 42 1.80 -3.89 -6.30
C ILE A 42 0.84 -4.24 -7.46
N PHE A 43 1.22 -3.89 -8.69
CA PHE A 43 0.32 -3.99 -9.84
C PHE A 43 0.35 -5.36 -10.53
N GLY A 44 1.36 -6.19 -10.25
CA GLY A 44 1.46 -7.55 -10.78
C GLY A 44 1.06 -8.62 -9.77
N VAL A 45 1.67 -8.63 -8.58
CA VAL A 45 1.48 -9.72 -7.60
C VAL A 45 0.23 -9.48 -6.75
N PHE A 46 0.12 -8.33 -6.07
CA PHE A 46 -1.00 -8.07 -5.15
C PHE A 46 -2.34 -8.02 -5.87
N SER A 47 -2.39 -7.31 -7.01
CA SER A 47 -3.59 -7.26 -7.86
C SER A 47 -4.02 -8.66 -8.32
N ALA A 48 -3.09 -9.54 -8.68
CA ALA A 48 -3.39 -10.90 -9.12
C ALA A 48 -3.94 -11.77 -7.99
N LEU A 49 -3.42 -11.64 -6.76
CA LEU A 49 -3.93 -12.36 -5.59
C LEU A 49 -5.40 -11.99 -5.29
N ILE A 50 -5.75 -10.73 -5.46
CA ILE A 50 -7.14 -10.27 -5.31
C ILE A 50 -7.99 -10.74 -6.50
N ALA A 51 -7.47 -10.63 -7.72
CA ALA A 51 -8.18 -10.98 -8.95
C ALA A 51 -8.51 -12.48 -9.08
N ASP A 52 -7.76 -13.36 -8.41
CA ASP A 52 -8.08 -14.79 -8.30
C ASP A 52 -9.47 -15.03 -7.70
N LYS A 53 -9.91 -14.13 -6.82
CA LYS A 53 -11.19 -14.21 -6.11
C LYS A 53 -12.21 -13.19 -6.63
N ASP A 54 -11.76 -11.95 -6.88
CA ASP A 54 -12.61 -10.85 -7.30
C ASP A 54 -11.85 -9.85 -8.18
N ARG A 55 -12.13 -9.90 -9.49
CA ARG A 55 -11.49 -9.03 -10.48
C ARG A 55 -11.91 -7.56 -10.35
N HIS A 56 -13.14 -7.28 -9.93
CA HIS A 56 -13.59 -5.91 -9.81
C HIS A 56 -12.98 -5.23 -8.58
N LEU A 57 -12.87 -5.97 -7.48
CA LEU A 57 -12.15 -5.51 -6.31
C LEU A 57 -10.64 -5.34 -6.60
N ALA A 58 -10.04 -6.17 -7.44
CA ALA A 58 -8.66 -5.98 -7.87
C ALA A 58 -8.47 -4.68 -8.67
N ASN A 59 -9.45 -4.29 -9.50
CA ASN A 59 -9.41 -3.00 -10.18
C ASN A 59 -9.51 -1.83 -9.20
N LEU A 60 -10.44 -1.90 -8.24
CA LEU A 60 -10.53 -0.90 -7.17
C LEU A 60 -9.19 -0.79 -6.41
N PHE A 61 -8.59 -1.92 -6.06
CA PHE A 61 -7.29 -1.93 -5.39
C PHE A 61 -6.20 -1.20 -6.19
N MET A 62 -6.16 -1.39 -7.52
CA MET A 62 -5.21 -0.67 -8.38
C MET A 62 -5.48 0.84 -8.38
N ASP A 63 -6.76 1.25 -8.40
CA ASP A 63 -7.14 2.67 -8.30
C ASP A 63 -6.72 3.28 -6.96
N LEU A 64 -6.94 2.55 -5.86
CA LEU A 64 -6.51 2.98 -4.52
C LEU A 64 -4.97 3.04 -4.42
N CYS A 65 -4.23 2.14 -5.07
CA CYS A 65 -2.77 2.23 -5.13
C CYS A 65 -2.30 3.46 -5.90
N PHE A 66 -3.00 3.84 -6.98
CA PHE A 66 -2.73 5.09 -7.68
C PHE A 66 -2.99 6.31 -6.79
N ASP A 67 -4.07 6.30 -6.00
CA ASP A 67 -4.35 7.35 -5.02
C ASP A 67 -3.23 7.45 -3.98
N VAL A 68 -2.73 6.31 -3.46
CA VAL A 68 -1.57 6.31 -2.54
C VAL A 68 -0.35 6.95 -3.19
N ILE A 69 0.01 6.55 -4.42
CA ILE A 69 1.14 7.16 -5.14
C ILE A 69 0.97 8.67 -5.26
N CYS A 70 -0.22 9.13 -5.65
CA CYS A 70 -0.52 10.55 -5.79
C CYS A 70 -0.46 11.29 -4.46
N VAL A 71 -0.99 10.70 -3.39
CA VAL A 71 -1.00 11.32 -2.06
C VAL A 71 0.41 11.57 -1.56
N PHE A 72 1.27 10.55 -1.61
CA PHE A 72 2.66 10.69 -1.18
C PHE A 72 3.44 11.67 -2.06
N ARG A 73 3.23 11.62 -3.38
CA ARG A 73 3.87 12.56 -4.31
C ARG A 73 3.47 14.00 -4.06
N HIS A 74 2.19 14.24 -3.77
CA HIS A 74 1.66 15.57 -3.54
C HIS A 74 2.13 16.14 -2.20
N ALA A 75 2.10 15.33 -1.14
CA ALA A 75 2.38 15.80 0.20
C ALA A 75 3.87 15.85 0.55
N PHE A 76 4.67 14.91 0.05
CA PHE A 76 6.07 14.73 0.45
C PHE A 76 7.07 14.90 -0.72
N GLY A 77 6.58 15.19 -1.93
CA GLY A 77 7.40 15.44 -3.10
C GLY A 77 7.68 14.18 -3.93
N SER A 78 8.63 14.29 -4.88
CA SER A 78 8.94 13.22 -5.82
C SER A 78 9.31 11.89 -5.13
N LEU A 79 9.11 10.78 -5.84
CA LEU A 79 9.53 9.46 -5.39
C LEU A 79 11.02 9.48 -5.01
N PRO A 80 11.40 8.92 -3.85
CA PRO A 80 12.80 8.78 -3.50
C PRO A 80 13.61 7.98 -4.53
N ASP A 81 14.82 8.45 -4.85
CA ASP A 81 15.75 7.72 -5.73
C ASP A 81 16.22 6.43 -5.03
N GLN A 82 16.19 5.30 -5.75
CA GLN A 82 16.69 4.02 -5.27
C GLN A 82 18.13 4.08 -4.74
N LYS A 83 18.96 5.01 -5.21
CA LYS A 83 20.33 5.20 -4.71
C LYS A 83 20.38 5.70 -3.27
N VAL A 84 19.33 6.38 -2.80
CA VAL A 84 19.20 6.90 -1.43
C VAL A 84 18.60 5.82 -0.52
N LEU A 85 17.91 4.83 -1.09
CA LEU A 85 17.38 3.68 -0.38
C LEU A 85 18.52 2.70 -0.06
N ASN A 86 18.91 2.63 1.22
CA ASN A 86 19.99 1.77 1.67
C ASN A 86 19.58 0.28 1.66
N MET A 87 20.57 -0.60 1.80
CA MET A 87 20.33 -2.05 1.79
C MET A 87 19.43 -2.52 2.94
N GLU A 88 19.42 -1.79 4.06
CA GLU A 88 18.56 -2.06 5.21
C GLU A 88 17.07 -1.83 4.87
N TRP A 89 16.73 -0.75 4.16
CA TRP A 89 15.37 -0.51 3.67
C TRP A 89 14.90 -1.63 2.74
N LEU A 90 15.77 -2.07 1.81
CA LEU A 90 15.47 -3.18 0.91
C LEU A 90 15.20 -4.49 1.68
N GLN A 91 16.01 -4.79 2.69
CA GLN A 91 15.83 -5.97 3.54
C GLN A 91 14.56 -5.91 4.37
N ASN A 92 14.25 -4.76 4.97
CA ASN A 92 13.02 -4.57 5.74
C ASN A 92 11.78 -4.66 4.85
N THR A 93 11.84 -4.10 3.64
CA THR A 93 10.80 -4.20 2.63
C THR A 93 10.58 -5.66 2.21
N ALA A 94 11.66 -6.39 1.90
CA ALA A 94 11.57 -7.80 1.54
C ALA A 94 11.00 -8.66 2.68
N ALA A 95 11.40 -8.41 3.93
CA ALA A 95 10.88 -9.14 5.09
C ALA A 95 9.41 -8.85 5.37
N LEU A 96 8.97 -7.59 5.17
CA LEU A 96 7.56 -7.21 5.29
C LEU A 96 6.73 -7.90 4.19
N LEU A 97 7.19 -7.87 2.95
CA LEU A 97 6.53 -8.52 1.82
C LEU A 97 6.44 -10.04 1.98
N ASP A 98 7.54 -10.71 2.37
CA ASP A 98 7.58 -12.17 2.55
C ASP A 98 6.59 -12.62 3.63
N ALA A 99 6.55 -11.93 4.77
CA ALA A 99 5.64 -12.28 5.85
C ALA A 99 4.16 -12.14 5.45
N GLU A 100 3.83 -11.10 4.70
CA GLU A 100 2.46 -10.87 4.22
C GLU A 100 2.09 -11.90 3.16
N LEU A 101 2.93 -12.13 2.15
CA LEU A 101 2.67 -13.13 1.11
C LEU A 101 2.55 -14.55 1.68
N GLN A 102 3.34 -14.92 2.68
CA GLN A 102 3.24 -16.22 3.34
C GLN A 102 1.91 -16.43 4.09
N ALA A 103 1.26 -15.35 4.57
CA ALA A 103 -0.04 -15.44 5.23
C ALA A 103 -1.17 -15.88 4.27
N PHE A 104 -0.97 -15.71 2.95
CA PHE A 104 -1.96 -16.03 1.92
C PHE A 104 -1.68 -17.34 1.17
N MET A 105 -0.54 -18.02 1.40
CA MET A 105 -0.24 -19.29 0.72
C MET A 105 -0.96 -20.48 1.39
N PRO A 106 -1.83 -21.21 0.65
CA PRO A 106 -2.52 -22.38 1.18
C PRO A 106 -1.53 -23.53 1.37
N GLY A 107 -1.15 -23.83 2.62
CA GLY A 107 -0.26 -24.94 2.95
C GLY A 107 0.74 -24.65 4.07
N ASN A 108 1.02 -23.39 4.36
CA ASN A 108 1.80 -23.03 5.54
C ASN A 108 0.88 -23.03 6.76
N LYS A 109 0.98 -24.09 7.57
CA LYS A 109 0.62 -24.00 8.99
C LYS A 109 1.53 -22.94 9.59
N MET A 110 1.12 -21.69 9.54
CA MET A 110 1.78 -20.60 10.24
C MET A 110 1.91 -21.05 11.70
N ASP A 111 3.15 -21.26 12.16
CA ASP A 111 3.41 -21.66 13.54
C ASP A 111 2.75 -20.61 14.43
N THR A 112 1.88 -21.01 15.35
CA THR A 112 1.03 -20.08 16.13
C THR A 112 1.86 -19.04 16.88
N LYS A 113 3.09 -19.40 17.24
CA LYS A 113 4.10 -18.50 17.82
C LYS A 113 4.59 -17.40 16.86
N PHE A 114 4.65 -17.68 15.57
CA PHE A 114 4.99 -16.69 14.54
C PHE A 114 3.84 -15.72 14.34
N ARG A 115 2.60 -16.20 14.30
CA ARG A 115 1.39 -15.36 14.21
C ARG A 115 1.25 -14.41 15.40
N ASP A 116 1.48 -14.88 16.63
CA ASP A 116 1.41 -14.06 17.84
C ASP A 116 2.57 -13.06 17.94
N LYS A 117 3.80 -13.46 17.58
CA LYS A 117 4.93 -12.51 17.46
C LYS A 117 4.71 -11.50 16.34
N PHE A 118 3.99 -11.86 15.28
CA PHE A 118 3.72 -10.97 14.15
C PHE A 118 2.60 -10.00 14.46
N GLN A 119 1.49 -10.43 15.06
CA GLN A 119 0.48 -9.50 15.61
C GLN A 119 1.10 -8.56 16.64
N ASN A 120 1.96 -9.05 17.54
CA ASN A 120 2.63 -8.19 18.51
C ASN A 120 3.64 -7.23 17.85
N ARG A 121 4.46 -7.68 16.89
CA ARG A 121 5.39 -6.78 16.15
C ARG A 121 4.67 -5.80 15.23
N PHE A 122 3.55 -6.20 14.64
CA PHE A 122 2.70 -5.38 13.80
C PHE A 122 2.02 -4.29 14.63
N THR A 123 1.54 -4.65 15.83
CA THR A 123 0.97 -3.71 16.80
C THR A 123 2.05 -2.81 17.43
N GLU A 124 3.25 -3.33 17.71
CA GLU A 124 4.39 -2.54 18.20
C GLU A 124 4.89 -1.55 17.14
N ARG A 125 4.96 -1.94 15.85
CA ARG A 125 5.31 -1.03 14.75
C ARG A 125 4.22 0.00 14.44
N LEU A 126 2.94 -0.34 14.63
CA LEU A 126 1.82 0.60 14.57
C LEU A 126 1.93 1.71 15.63
N VAL A 127 2.57 1.43 16.77
CA VAL A 127 2.73 2.38 17.88
C VAL A 127 3.97 3.28 17.71
N ASP A 128 4.99 2.84 16.96
CA ASP A 128 6.27 3.54 16.81
C ASP A 128 6.51 4.19 15.43
N SER A 129 5.63 3.97 14.43
CA SER A 129 5.81 4.53 13.07
C SER A 129 4.90 5.74 12.82
N ASN A 130 5.38 6.68 12.00
CA ASN A 130 4.64 7.79 11.37
C ASN A 130 3.47 7.27 10.50
N SER A 131 2.54 6.57 11.11
CA SER A 131 1.46 5.88 10.41
C SER A 131 0.51 6.91 9.82
N GLN A 132 0.28 6.85 8.51
CA GLN A 132 -0.71 7.68 7.83
C GLN A 132 -2.12 7.14 8.16
N THR A 133 -2.54 7.25 9.42
CA THR A 133 -3.76 6.62 9.95
C THR A 133 -5.00 7.10 9.23
N GLY A 134 -5.05 8.41 8.93
CA GLY A 134 -6.12 9.01 8.13
C GLY A 134 -6.21 8.39 6.73
N LEU A 135 -5.08 8.16 6.06
CA LEU A 135 -5.05 7.52 4.74
C LEU A 135 -5.51 6.07 4.82
N VAL A 136 -5.03 5.30 5.82
CA VAL A 136 -5.46 3.91 6.03
C VAL A 136 -6.97 3.83 6.23
N LYS A 137 -7.52 4.70 7.07
CA LYS A 137 -8.96 4.77 7.32
C LYS A 137 -9.73 5.11 6.04
N PHE A 138 -9.27 6.10 5.27
CA PHE A 138 -9.91 6.47 4.01
C PHE A 138 -9.93 5.30 3.00
N MET A 139 -8.83 4.55 2.89
CA MET A 139 -8.75 3.39 1.99
C MET A 139 -9.69 2.27 2.44
N ASP A 140 -9.78 1.99 3.75
CA ASP A 140 -10.70 1.00 4.30
C ASP A 140 -12.18 1.39 4.09
N GLU A 141 -12.50 2.68 4.27
CA GLU A 141 -13.84 3.22 3.98
C GLU A 141 -14.19 3.10 2.50
N SER A 142 -13.21 3.34 1.60
CA SER A 142 -13.41 3.21 0.15
C SER A 142 -13.69 1.76 -0.27
N ILE A 143 -12.96 0.79 0.31
CA ILE A 143 -13.24 -0.64 0.11
C ILE A 143 -14.61 -1.01 0.68
N SER A 144 -14.94 -0.51 1.88
CA SER A 144 -16.20 -0.81 2.53
C SER A 144 -17.41 -0.27 1.77
N ALA A 145 -17.29 0.94 1.19
CA ALA A 145 -18.31 1.53 0.33
C ALA A 145 -18.53 0.67 -0.92
N TYR A 146 -17.45 0.25 -1.58
CA TYR A 146 -17.53 -0.65 -2.73
C TYR A 146 -18.26 -1.96 -2.40
N VAL A 147 -17.92 -2.60 -1.27
CA VAL A 147 -18.53 -3.87 -0.84
C VAL A 147 -20.01 -3.71 -0.47
N ALA A 148 -20.39 -2.53 0.04
CA ALA A 148 -21.79 -2.22 0.34
C ALA A 148 -22.65 -2.13 -0.93
N ASP A 149 -22.07 -1.60 -2.02
CA ASP A 149 -22.74 -1.45 -3.31
C ASP A 149 -22.68 -2.72 -4.17
N SER A 150 -21.63 -3.52 -4.03
CA SER A 150 -21.41 -4.76 -4.77
C SER A 150 -20.87 -5.85 -3.84
N PRO A 151 -21.64 -6.91 -3.55
CA PRO A 151 -21.15 -8.03 -2.77
C PRO A 151 -19.86 -8.61 -3.37
N ALA A 152 -18.80 -8.63 -2.57
CA ALA A 152 -17.49 -9.15 -2.95
C ALA A 152 -17.14 -10.37 -2.08
N ASP A 153 -16.22 -11.20 -2.57
CA ASP A 153 -15.73 -12.34 -1.80
C ASP A 153 -15.03 -11.87 -0.50
N PRO A 154 -15.43 -12.38 0.69
CA PRO A 154 -14.87 -11.90 1.96
C PRO A 154 -13.34 -12.08 2.11
N GLU A 155 -12.79 -13.13 1.49
CA GLU A 155 -11.34 -13.36 1.47
C GLU A 155 -10.63 -12.39 0.52
N ALA A 156 -11.24 -12.05 -0.63
CA ALA A 156 -10.77 -10.99 -1.51
C ALA A 156 -10.75 -9.62 -0.80
N VAL A 157 -11.82 -9.28 -0.07
CA VAL A 157 -11.93 -8.05 0.72
C VAL A 157 -10.85 -7.97 1.78
N ARG A 158 -10.63 -9.07 2.53
CA ARG A 158 -9.54 -9.15 3.51
C ARG A 158 -8.18 -8.93 2.84
N THR A 159 -7.95 -9.58 1.70
CA THR A 159 -6.68 -9.48 0.95
C THR A 159 -6.46 -8.05 0.47
N ALA A 160 -7.46 -7.39 -0.11
CA ALA A 160 -7.37 -6.01 -0.57
C ALA A 160 -7.04 -5.03 0.57
N ARG A 161 -7.71 -5.17 1.72
CA ARG A 161 -7.43 -4.35 2.93
C ARG A 161 -6.00 -4.55 3.46
N THR A 162 -5.53 -5.80 3.52
CA THR A 162 -4.17 -6.08 3.95
C THR A 162 -3.16 -5.49 2.96
N MET A 163 -3.34 -5.72 1.66
CA MET A 163 -2.39 -5.24 0.65
C MET A 163 -2.35 -3.72 0.56
N ILE A 164 -3.49 -3.02 0.65
CA ILE A 164 -3.47 -1.55 0.59
C ILE A 164 -2.78 -0.95 1.82
N TYR A 165 -2.96 -1.56 2.99
CA TYR A 165 -2.22 -1.19 4.19
C TYR A 165 -0.71 -1.39 4.01
N VAL A 166 -0.30 -2.55 3.49
CA VAL A 166 1.10 -2.84 3.16
C VAL A 166 1.67 -1.81 2.21
N VAL A 167 0.95 -1.45 1.16
CA VAL A 167 1.35 -0.40 0.21
C VAL A 167 1.60 0.93 0.93
N ILE A 168 0.68 1.37 1.79
CA ILE A 168 0.86 2.61 2.56
C ILE A 168 2.11 2.54 3.44
N GLN A 169 2.34 1.42 4.13
CA GLN A 169 3.52 1.24 4.99
C GLN A 169 4.84 1.26 4.20
N LEU A 170 4.86 0.64 3.00
CA LEU A 170 6.02 0.67 2.12
C LEU A 170 6.35 2.10 1.69
N PHE A 171 5.33 2.89 1.37
CA PHE A 171 5.52 4.31 1.04
C PHE A 171 5.98 5.13 2.24
N CYS A 172 5.41 4.92 3.43
CA CYS A 172 5.88 5.58 4.67
C CYS A 172 7.36 5.29 4.89
N ALA A 173 7.76 4.01 4.85
CA ALA A 173 9.14 3.60 5.06
C ALA A 173 10.08 4.15 3.98
N MET A 174 9.64 4.22 2.72
CA MET A 174 10.43 4.77 1.61
C MET A 174 10.70 6.26 1.80
N TYR A 175 9.68 7.05 2.14
CA TYR A 175 9.83 8.48 2.33
C TYR A 175 10.56 8.83 3.64
N ASP A 176 10.32 8.10 4.74
CA ASP A 176 11.08 8.30 5.99
C ASP A 176 12.57 7.98 5.81
N GLN A 177 12.91 6.98 4.99
CA GLN A 177 14.31 6.67 4.70
C GLN A 177 14.99 7.74 3.85
N ALA A 178 14.25 8.40 2.96
CA ALA A 178 14.79 9.44 2.08
C ALA A 178 15.11 10.76 2.80
N GLU A 179 14.47 11.00 3.94
CA GLU A 179 14.72 12.18 4.79
C GLU A 179 15.91 12.00 5.76
N ARG A 180 16.49 10.80 5.86
CA ARG A 180 17.63 10.48 6.73
C ARG A 180 18.97 10.75 6.05
#